data_AF-A0A9D6SXT7-F1
#
_entry.id   AF-A0A9D6SXT7-F1
#
_cell.length_a   1.000
_cell.length_b   1.000
_cell.length_c   1.000
_cell.angle_alpha   90.00
_cell.angle_beta   90.00
_cell.angle_gamma   90.00
#
_symmetry.space_group_name_H-M   'P 1'
#
loop_
_entity.id
_entity.type
_entity.pdbx_description
1 polymer ?
#
loop_
_entity_poly.entity_id
_entity_poly.type
_entity_poly.pdbx_seq_one_letter_code
_entity_poly.pdbx_strand_id
1 'polypeptide(L)' 'MTLDEVRARMRAAGVEIREDRLELVRRLLADALGPVRALDTRAEKPLEPAVTFAAAGARGGDGG' A
#
# COMPACT_ATOMS: atom_id res chain seq x y z
N MET A 1 12.18 -5.28 9.21
CA MET A 1 10.82 -4.86 9.59
C MET A 1 10.46 -5.55 10.90
N THR A 2 9.89 -4.83 11.89
CA THR A 2 9.55 -5.37 13.22
C THR A 2 8.09 -5.84 13.28
N LEU A 3 7.73 -6.66 14.28
CA LEU A 3 6.33 -7.09 14.49
C LEU A 3 5.41 -5.91 14.82
N ASP A 4 5.91 -4.90 15.52
CA ASP A 4 5.16 -3.67 15.81
C ASP A 4 4.80 -2.92 14.52
N GLU A 5 5.73 -2.84 13.56
CA GLU A 5 5.49 -2.23 12.26
C GLU A 5 4.49 -2.99 11.39
N VAL A 6 4.38 -4.31 11.58
CA VAL A 6 3.34 -5.14 10.93
C VAL A 6 1.98 -4.83 11.55
N ARG A 7 1.88 -4.79 12.89
CA ARG A 7 0.64 -4.43 13.61
C ARG A 7 0.15 -3.03 13.24
N ALA A 8 1.05 -2.06 13.12
CA ALA A 8 0.71 -0.71 12.70
C ALA A 8 0.11 -0.67 11.27
N ARG A 9 0.71 -1.42 10.33
CA ARG A 9 0.20 -1.51 8.95
C ARG A 9 -1.12 -2.26 8.85
N MET A 10 -1.31 -3.30 9.66
CA MET A 10 -2.60 -4.00 9.76
C MET A 10 -3.71 -3.03 10.17
N ARG A 11 -3.47 -2.20 11.20
CA ARG A 11 -4.41 -1.15 11.62
C ARG A 11 -4.69 -0.14 10.51
N ALA A 12 -3.64 0.32 9.82
CA ALA A 12 -3.78 1.29 8.73
C ALA A 12 -4.56 0.72 7.52
N ALA A 13 -4.41 -0.57 7.24
CA ALA A 13 -5.10 -1.26 6.16
C ALA A 13 -6.48 -1.82 6.56
N GLY A 14 -6.85 -1.75 7.85
CA GLY A 14 -8.10 -2.33 8.37
C GLY A 14 -8.15 -3.86 8.25
N VAL A 15 -7.00 -4.54 8.27
CA VAL A 15 -6.92 -6.00 8.10
C VAL A 15 -6.66 -6.68 9.44
N GLU A 16 -7.52 -7.61 9.81
CA GLU A 16 -7.32 -8.48 10.97
C GLU A 16 -6.56 -9.74 10.58
N ILE A 17 -5.38 -9.93 11.16
CA ILE A 17 -4.54 -11.11 10.98
C ILE A 17 -4.40 -11.77 12.35
N ARG A 18 -4.66 -13.08 12.40
CA ARG A 18 -4.47 -13.88 13.60
C ARG A 18 -3.04 -13.77 14.11
N GLU A 19 -2.87 -13.60 15.43
CA GLU A 19 -1.56 -13.36 16.02
C GLU A 19 -0.55 -14.49 15.76
N ASP A 20 -1.00 -15.73 15.74
CA ASP A 20 -0.19 -16.91 15.41
C ASP A 20 0.47 -16.84 14.01
N ARG A 21 -0.08 -16.01 13.12
CA ARG A 21 0.42 -15.80 11.75
C ARG A 21 1.26 -14.53 11.60
N LEU A 22 1.44 -13.71 12.64
CA LEU A 22 2.17 -12.44 12.57
C LEU A 22 3.63 -12.63 12.14
N GLU A 23 4.29 -13.69 12.62
CA GLU A 23 5.66 -14.03 12.24
C GLU A 23 5.78 -14.38 10.76
N LEU A 24 4.81 -15.15 10.24
CA LEU A 24 4.74 -15.50 8.82
C LEU A 24 4.56 -14.25 7.95
N VAL A 25 3.64 -13.36 8.35
CA VAL A 25 3.36 -12.12 7.63
C VAL A 25 4.54 -11.16 7.70
N ARG A 26 5.25 -11.08 8.83
CA ARG A 26 6.49 -10.30 8.95
C ARG A 26 7.51 -10.75 7.93
N ARG A 27 7.71 -12.06 7.79
CA ARG A 27 8.68 -12.62 6.84
C ARG A 27 8.25 -12.40 5.40
N LEU A 28 6.99 -12.66 5.08
CA LEU A 28 6.41 -12.38 3.76
C LEU A 28 6.61 -10.91 3.35
N LEU A 29 6.29 -9.97 4.24
CA LEU A 29 6.45 -8.56 3.97
C LEU A 29 7.92 -8.16 3.81
N ALA A 30 8.82 -8.73 4.62
CA ALA A 30 10.25 -8.47 4.50
C ALA A 30 10.82 -8.95 3.16
N ASP A 31 10.46 -10.15 2.72
CA ASP A 31 10.85 -10.71 1.42
C ASP A 31 10.24 -9.92 0.26
N ALA A 32 8.94 -9.64 0.30
CA ALA A 32 8.23 -8.94 -0.78
C ALA A 32 8.66 -7.47 -0.92
N LEU A 33 8.91 -6.77 0.19
CA LEU A 33 9.38 -5.38 0.18
C LEU A 33 10.88 -5.25 -0.09
N GLY A 34 11.66 -6.33 0.02
CA GLY A 34 13.11 -6.32 -0.22
C GLY A 34 13.47 -5.72 -1.60
N PRO A 35 12.92 -6.28 -2.70
CA PRO A 35 13.14 -5.75 -4.05
C PRO A 35 12.65 -4.31 -4.23
N VAL A 36 11.48 -3.95 -3.68
CA VAL A 36 10.92 -2.59 -3.78
C VAL A 36 11.78 -1.58 -3.03
N ARG A 37 12.33 -1.95 -1.88
CA ARG A 37 13.27 -1.11 -1.12
C ARG A 37 14.62 -0.98 -1.81
N ALA A 38 15.05 -2.00 -2.56
CA ALA A 38 16.24 -1.90 -3.40
C ALA A 38 16.03 -0.94 -4.58
N LEU A 39 14.79 -0.80 -5.05
CA LEU A 39 14.33 0.20 -6.01
C LEU A 39 13.99 1.56 -5.38
N ASP A 40 13.93 1.68 -4.03
CA ASP A 40 13.72 2.95 -3.32
C ASP A 40 15.01 3.77 -3.33
N THR A 41 15.51 4.05 -4.52
CA THR A 41 16.41 5.13 -4.80
C THR A 41 15.60 6.42 -4.71
N ARG A 42 15.43 6.94 -3.50
CA ARG A 42 15.12 8.38 -3.28
C ARG A 42 16.20 9.32 -3.87
N ALA A 43 17.17 8.76 -4.59
CA ALA A 43 18.11 9.42 -5.47
C ALA A 43 17.62 9.56 -6.93
N GLU A 44 16.45 9.06 -7.29
CA GLU A 44 15.91 9.26 -8.63
C GLU A 44 15.15 10.58 -8.72
N LYS A 45 15.49 11.33 -9.78
CA LYS A 45 14.93 12.64 -10.13
C LYS A 45 13.42 12.65 -9.87
N PRO A 46 12.86 13.75 -9.31
CA PRO A 46 11.42 13.87 -9.17
C PRO A 46 10.77 13.73 -10.56
N LEU A 47 10.22 12.55 -10.82
CA LEU A 47 9.33 12.31 -11.92
C LEU A 47 7.95 12.73 -11.43
N GLU A 48 7.31 13.65 -12.15
CA GLU A 48 5.96 14.07 -11.80
C GLU A 48 5.06 12.82 -11.78
N PRO A 49 4.25 12.62 -10.72
CA PRO A 49 3.39 11.45 -10.61
C PRO A 49 2.40 11.45 -11.77
N ALA A 50 2.26 10.31 -12.45
CA ALA A 50 1.24 10.13 -13.48
C ALA A 50 -0.15 10.04 -12.83
N VAL A 51 -0.71 11.18 -12.40
CA VAL A 51 -2.05 11.26 -11.82
C VAL A 51 -3.07 11.22 -12.95
N THR A 52 -3.66 10.06 -13.21
CA THR A 52 -4.87 9.96 -14.03
C THR A 52 -6.09 10.10 -13.13
N PHE A 53 -6.76 11.26 -13.16
CA PHE A 53 -8.06 11.43 -12.52
C PHE A 53 -9.12 10.64 -13.31
N ALA A 54 -9.56 9.50 -12.78
CA ALA A 54 -10.72 8.79 -13.33
C ALA A 54 -12.01 9.46 -12.83
N ALA A 55 -12.51 10.45 -13.57
CA ALA A 55 -13.80 11.08 -13.32
C ALA A 55 -14.95 10.15 -13.79
N ALA A 56 -15.10 8.98 -13.17
CA ALA A 56 -16.27 8.14 -13.35
C ALA A 56 -17.42 8.70 -12.48
N GLY A 57 -18.03 9.77 -12.96
CA GLY A 57 -19.16 10.43 -12.28
C GLY A 57 -19.96 11.37 -13.18
N ALA A 58 -19.94 11.18 -14.49
CA ALA A 58 -20.86 11.84 -15.41
C ALA A 58 -21.89 10.83 -15.93
N ARG A 59 -22.96 10.61 -15.16
CA ARG A 59 -24.32 10.37 -15.71
C ARG A 59 -25.40 10.26 -14.62
N GLY A 60 -26.46 11.06 -14.81
CA GLY A 60 -27.75 11.01 -14.13
C GLY A 60 -28.12 12.39 -13.56
N GLY A 61 -29.07 13.17 -14.06
CA GLY A 61 -30.22 12.81 -14.86
C GLY A 61 -30.76 13.93 -15.75
N ASP A 62 -31.45 13.47 -16.77
CA ASP A 62 -32.45 14.16 -17.57
C ASP A 62 -33.58 14.68 -16.65
N GLY A 63 -34.07 15.89 -16.92
CA GLY A 63 -35.29 16.41 -16.29
C GLY A 63 -35.49 17.92 -16.42
N GLY A 64 -36.39 18.32 -17.33
CA GLY A 64 -37.08 19.62 -17.31
C GLY A 64 -37.05 20.38 -18.63
#